data_AF-A0A6I7N0A5-F1
#
_entry.id   AF-A0A6I7N0A5-F1
#
_cell.length_a   1.000
_cell.length_b   1.000
_cell.length_c   1.000
_cell.angle_alpha   90.00
_cell.angle_beta   90.00
_cell.angle_gamma   90.00
#
_symmetry.space_group_name_H-M   'P 1'
#
loop_
_entity.id
_entity.type
_entity.pdbx_description
1 polymer ?
#
loop_
_entity_poly.entity_id
_entity_poly.type
_entity_poly.pdbx_seq_one_letter_code
_entity_poly.pdbx_strand_id
1 'polypeptide(L)'
;MKQALFIFLGLFLSNILCAQEFSIGPKVGLSQANISVNGEGFESGEDVTGYHLGLFVRMGGSSIFVQPEFLFTNVGGTIVQSSDNSDRTINANFNRFDIPMMFGFKFANFFRVQAGPIASILLDYTIEDALQTALDIDYSNSTIGYQAGVGLDLGNLILDFKYENSLSKISRSVAGFETDQRQNQLIISAGFRLF
;
A
#
# COMPACT_ATOMS: atom_id res chain seq x y z
N MET A 1 -37.71 15.89 -0.53
CA MET A 1 -36.66 14.97 -1.04
C MET A 1 -35.41 14.95 -0.18
N LYS A 2 -34.77 16.10 0.14
CA LYS A 2 -33.54 16.13 0.96
C LYS A 2 -33.71 15.55 2.38
N GLN A 3 -34.84 15.82 3.05
CA GLN A 3 -35.11 15.31 4.40
C GLN A 3 -35.36 13.79 4.45
N ALA A 4 -36.01 13.23 3.43
CA ALA A 4 -36.18 11.79 3.29
C ALA A 4 -34.84 11.08 3.07
N LEU A 5 -33.90 11.70 2.32
CA LEU A 5 -32.55 11.18 2.13
C LEU A 5 -31.75 11.14 3.43
N PHE A 6 -31.84 12.18 4.27
CA PHE A 6 -31.18 12.20 5.59
C PHE A 6 -31.75 11.17 6.56
N ILE A 7 -33.07 10.96 6.55
CA ILE A 7 -33.73 9.93 7.39
C ILE A 7 -33.35 8.53 6.90
N PHE A 8 -33.32 8.31 5.57
CA PHE A 8 -32.91 7.03 4.99
C PHE A 8 -31.43 6.73 5.27
N LEU A 9 -30.56 7.74 5.16
CA LEU A 9 -29.14 7.63 5.51
C LEU A 9 -28.94 7.36 7.01
N GLY A 10 -29.71 8.02 7.88
CA GLY A 10 -29.69 7.80 9.33
C GLY A 10 -30.14 6.40 9.74
N LEU A 11 -31.20 5.88 9.11
CA LEU A 11 -31.69 4.51 9.32
C LEU A 11 -30.72 3.46 8.78
N PHE A 12 -30.02 3.76 7.69
CA PHE A 12 -28.97 2.88 7.16
C PHE A 12 -27.74 2.84 8.08
N LEU A 13 -27.33 4.00 8.62
CA LEU A 13 -26.25 4.13 9.59
C LEU A 13 -26.56 3.45 10.92
N SER A 14 -27.81 3.47 11.40
CA SER A 14 -28.19 2.81 12.66
C SER A 14 -28.13 1.29 12.59
N ASN A 15 -28.37 0.68 11.41
CA ASN A 15 -28.25 -0.77 11.24
C ASN A 15 -26.78 -1.25 11.20
N ILE A 16 -25.83 -0.37 10.84
CA ILE A 16 -24.39 -0.66 10.87
C ILE A 16 -23.87 -0.75 12.32
N LEU A 17 -24.50 -0.04 13.26
CA LEU A 17 -24.05 0.02 14.67
C LEU A 17 -24.36 -1.25 15.48
N CYS A 18 -25.36 -2.05 15.09
CA CYS A 18 -25.84 -3.17 15.90
C CYS A 18 -25.21 -4.55 15.59
N ALA A 19 -24.31 -4.66 14.61
CA ALA A 19 -23.70 -5.93 14.22
C ALA A 19 -22.17 -5.84 14.02
N GLN A 20 -21.45 -5.19 14.94
CA GLN A 20 -20.00 -5.04 14.84
C GLN A 20 -19.26 -6.31 15.29
N GLU A 21 -18.87 -7.15 14.34
CA GLU A 21 -17.75 -8.07 14.47
C GLU A 21 -16.48 -7.20 14.57
N PHE A 22 -15.79 -7.31 15.70
CA PHE A 22 -14.51 -6.66 15.95
C PHE A 22 -13.43 -7.74 15.98
N SER A 23 -12.36 -7.53 15.21
CA SER A 23 -11.17 -8.37 15.29
C SER A 23 -9.92 -7.52 15.24
N ILE A 24 -8.90 -7.92 15.99
CA ILE A 24 -7.58 -7.30 15.97
C ILE A 24 -6.52 -8.40 15.94
N GLY A 25 -5.39 -8.10 15.30
CA GLY A 25 -4.29 -9.04 15.33
C GLY A 25 -3.04 -8.58 14.60
N PRO A 26 -1.95 -9.36 14.74
CA PRO A 26 -0.74 -9.15 13.97
C PRO A 26 -0.95 -9.47 12.49
N LYS A 27 -0.16 -8.81 11.67
CA LYS A 27 -0.10 -9.00 10.22
C LYS A 27 1.33 -8.93 9.73
N VAL A 28 1.69 -9.87 8.87
CA VAL A 28 3.00 -9.91 8.21
C VAL A 28 2.80 -10.23 6.75
N GLY A 29 3.71 -9.80 5.89
CA GLY A 29 3.64 -10.18 4.49
C GLY A 29 4.86 -9.76 3.69
N LEU A 30 4.81 -10.16 2.43
CA LEU A 30 5.81 -9.88 1.42
C LEU A 30 5.19 -9.03 0.32
N SER A 31 5.99 -8.16 -0.26
CA SER A 31 5.60 -7.39 -1.43
C SER A 31 6.61 -7.60 -2.55
N GLN A 32 6.13 -7.54 -3.77
CA GLN A 32 6.96 -7.43 -4.96
C GLN A 32 6.64 -6.07 -5.57
N ALA A 33 7.62 -5.18 -5.57
CA ALA A 33 7.42 -3.82 -6.05
C ALA A 33 8.12 -3.63 -7.40
N ASN A 34 7.43 -2.96 -8.30
CA ASN A 34 7.95 -2.53 -9.58
C ASN A 34 7.91 -1.00 -9.66
N ILE A 35 8.93 -0.41 -10.28
CA ILE A 35 8.99 1.04 -10.50
C ILE A 35 8.73 1.26 -11.98
N SER A 36 7.54 1.78 -12.29
CA SER A 36 7.22 2.22 -13.64
C SER A 36 7.77 3.64 -13.83
N VAL A 37 8.77 3.80 -14.70
CA VAL A 37 9.31 5.10 -15.09
C VAL A 37 8.76 5.47 -16.46
N ASN A 38 8.08 6.61 -16.58
CA ASN A 38 7.67 7.17 -17.87
C ASN A 38 8.59 8.37 -18.21
N GLY A 39 9.56 8.15 -19.12
CA GLY A 39 10.45 9.18 -19.66
C GLY A 39 11.26 8.65 -20.85
N GLU A 40 11.61 9.50 -21.82
CA GLU A 40 12.47 9.10 -22.94
C GLU A 40 13.86 8.70 -22.40
N GLY A 41 14.22 7.42 -22.52
CA GLY A 41 15.54 6.90 -22.13
C GLY A 41 15.63 6.19 -20.77
N PHE A 42 14.50 5.86 -20.12
CA PHE A 42 14.48 5.11 -18.86
C PHE A 42 13.66 3.81 -18.98
N GLU A 43 14.22 2.68 -18.55
CA GLU A 43 13.53 1.38 -18.52
C GLU A 43 13.09 1.02 -17.09
N SER A 44 11.96 0.33 -16.95
CA SER A 44 11.46 -0.20 -15.67
C SER A 44 12.45 -1.22 -15.10
N GLY A 45 12.91 -1.02 -13.87
CA GLY A 45 13.87 -1.90 -13.20
C GLY A 45 13.31 -3.26 -12.77
N GLU A 46 14.20 -4.16 -12.35
CA GLU A 46 13.89 -5.51 -11.84
C GLU A 46 12.98 -5.47 -10.59
N ASP A 47 12.12 -6.47 -10.47
CA ASP A 47 11.18 -6.64 -9.35
C ASP A 47 11.94 -6.81 -8.02
N VAL A 48 11.81 -5.83 -7.12
CA VAL A 48 12.45 -5.91 -5.80
C VAL A 48 11.46 -6.45 -4.78
N THR A 49 11.90 -7.45 -4.01
CA THR A 49 11.09 -8.03 -2.93
C THR A 49 11.20 -7.16 -1.69
N GLY A 50 10.05 -6.77 -1.14
CA GLY A 50 9.91 -6.09 0.14
C GLY A 50 9.12 -6.92 1.15
N TYR A 51 8.95 -6.38 2.34
CA TYR A 51 8.19 -7.01 3.42
C TYR A 51 7.46 -5.99 4.27
N HIS A 52 6.43 -6.43 4.99
CA HIS A 52 5.77 -5.62 6.00
C HIS A 52 5.40 -6.43 7.24
N LEU A 53 5.38 -5.74 8.37
CA LEU A 53 4.95 -6.27 9.67
C LEU A 53 4.13 -5.20 10.39
N GLY A 54 3.06 -5.60 11.07
CA GLY A 54 2.26 -4.66 11.82
C GLY A 54 1.00 -5.27 12.41
N LEU A 55 -0.02 -4.43 12.53
CA LEU A 55 -1.31 -4.79 13.12
C LEU A 55 -2.44 -4.43 12.17
N PHE A 56 -3.53 -5.18 12.25
CA PHE A 56 -4.79 -4.81 11.64
C PHE A 56 -5.89 -4.77 12.70
N VAL A 57 -6.87 -3.90 12.48
CA VAL A 57 -8.13 -3.92 13.19
C VAL A 57 -9.21 -4.04 12.14
N ARG A 58 -10.16 -4.96 12.31
CA ARG A 58 -11.33 -5.15 11.45
C ARG A 58 -12.57 -4.86 12.28
N MET A 59 -13.44 -4.01 11.75
CA MET A 59 -14.70 -3.62 12.37
C MET A 59 -15.81 -3.73 11.31
N GLY A 60 -16.94 -4.32 11.64
CA GLY A 60 -18.12 -4.28 10.77
C GLY A 60 -18.98 -5.52 10.85
N GLY A 61 -19.92 -5.64 9.91
CA GLY A 61 -20.88 -6.73 9.88
C GLY A 61 -20.37 -7.99 9.20
N SER A 62 -21.24 -9.00 9.23
CA SER A 62 -21.05 -10.28 8.53
C SER A 62 -20.83 -10.14 7.01
N SER A 63 -21.18 -9.00 6.41
CA SER A 63 -21.09 -8.76 4.96
C SER A 63 -20.16 -7.61 4.58
N ILE A 64 -20.13 -6.51 5.34
CA ILE A 64 -19.32 -5.33 5.04
C ILE A 64 -18.43 -5.03 6.24
N PHE A 65 -17.16 -4.74 5.99
CA PHE A 65 -16.21 -4.37 7.03
C PHE A 65 -15.33 -3.20 6.61
N VAL A 66 -14.79 -2.52 7.61
CA VAL A 66 -13.65 -1.62 7.49
C VAL A 66 -12.47 -2.25 8.22
N GLN A 67 -11.27 -2.12 7.66
CA GLN A 67 -10.05 -2.67 8.18
C GLN A 67 -8.90 -1.65 8.05
N PRO A 68 -8.73 -0.77 9.04
CA PRO A 68 -7.47 -0.05 9.22
C PRO A 68 -6.32 -1.04 9.51
N GLU A 69 -5.17 -0.79 8.89
CA GLU A 69 -3.92 -1.50 9.19
C GLU A 69 -2.83 -0.47 9.51
N PHE A 70 -1.85 -0.88 10.31
CA PHE A 70 -0.69 -0.09 10.69
C PHE A 70 0.54 -0.94 10.46
N LEU A 71 1.27 -0.66 9.39
CA LEU A 71 2.31 -1.52 8.86
C LEU A 71 3.64 -0.78 8.82
N PHE A 72 4.69 -1.40 9.34
CA PHE A 72 6.06 -1.05 8.98
C PHE A 72 6.40 -1.82 7.72
N THR A 73 6.72 -1.10 6.65
CA THR A 73 6.97 -1.67 5.33
C THR A 73 8.37 -1.31 4.88
N ASN A 74 9.12 -2.31 4.43
CA ASN A 74 10.35 -2.13 3.69
C ASN A 74 10.07 -2.45 2.22
N VAL A 75 10.31 -1.48 1.33
CA VAL A 75 10.12 -1.65 -0.11
C VAL A 75 11.42 -1.24 -0.81
N GLY A 76 11.98 -2.18 -1.55
CA GLY A 76 13.09 -1.89 -2.44
C GLY A 76 12.63 -1.31 -3.78
N GLY A 77 13.54 -0.60 -4.44
CA GLY A 77 13.30 0.06 -5.70
C GLY A 77 14.60 0.15 -6.50
N THR A 78 14.54 -0.24 -7.77
CA THR A 78 15.68 -0.14 -8.68
C THR A 78 15.47 1.05 -9.61
N ILE A 79 16.45 1.95 -9.68
CA ILE A 79 16.51 3.00 -10.69
C ILE A 79 17.60 2.60 -11.68
N VAL A 80 17.22 2.26 -12.92
CA VAL A 80 18.17 2.00 -13.99
C VAL A 80 18.48 3.32 -14.69
N GLN A 81 19.73 3.76 -14.62
CA GLN A 81 20.23 4.86 -15.43
C GLN A 81 20.92 4.27 -16.66
N SER A 82 20.25 4.30 -17.81
CA SER A 82 20.85 3.97 -19.10
C SER A 82 21.67 5.17 -19.60
N SER A 83 22.95 4.93 -19.89
CA SER A 83 23.84 5.88 -20.57
C SER A 83 24.55 5.14 -21.69
N ASP A 84 24.88 5.83 -22.79
CA ASP A 84 25.38 5.30 -24.08
C ASP A 84 26.57 4.29 -24.02
N ASN A 85 27.14 3.99 -22.84
CA ASN A 85 28.27 3.07 -22.67
C ASN A 85 28.15 2.08 -21.47
N SER A 86 27.10 2.12 -20.65
CA SER A 86 26.87 1.14 -19.57
C SER A 86 25.51 1.33 -18.88
N ASP A 87 24.78 0.25 -18.64
CA ASP A 87 23.63 0.25 -17.73
C ASP A 87 24.12 0.30 -16.28
N ARG A 88 23.68 1.30 -15.52
CA ARG A 88 23.92 1.38 -14.07
C ARG A 88 22.62 1.19 -13.31
N THR A 89 22.59 0.12 -12.53
CA THR A 89 21.48 -0.23 -11.65
C THR A 89 21.73 0.38 -10.28
N ILE A 90 20.94 1.38 -9.90
CA ILE A 90 20.98 1.99 -8.57
C ILE A 90 19.90 1.34 -7.71
N ASN A 91 20.30 0.62 -6.66
CA ASN A 91 19.38 0.06 -5.68
C ASN A 91 19.05 1.10 -4.61
N ALA A 92 17.77 1.37 -4.42
CA ALA A 92 17.24 2.18 -3.35
C ALA A 92 16.33 1.33 -2.47
N ASN A 93 16.41 1.53 -1.15
CA ASN A 93 15.54 0.86 -0.19
C ASN A 93 14.81 1.90 0.64
N PHE A 94 13.50 1.75 0.78
CA PHE A 94 12.62 2.70 1.45
C PHE A 94 11.94 2.03 2.65
N ASN A 95 12.16 2.59 3.83
CA ASN A 95 11.46 2.23 5.05
C ASN A 95 10.28 3.19 5.24
N ARG A 96 9.06 2.64 5.32
CA ARG A 96 7.83 3.41 5.38
C ARG A 96 6.94 2.95 6.53
N PHE A 97 6.18 3.89 7.06
CA PHE A 97 5.03 3.60 7.91
C PHE A 97 3.76 3.76 7.08
N ASP A 98 3.07 2.64 6.85
CA ASP A 98 1.94 2.52 5.96
C ASP A 98 0.64 2.34 6.76
N ILE A 99 -0.37 3.17 6.47
CA ILE A 99 -1.68 3.17 7.11
C ILE A 99 -2.76 2.97 6.03
N PRO A 100 -2.98 1.74 5.54
CA PRO A 100 -4.07 1.44 4.64
C PRO A 100 -5.42 1.37 5.38
N MET A 101 -6.45 1.95 4.76
CA MET A 101 -7.82 1.95 5.27
C MET A 101 -8.70 1.12 4.34
N MET A 102 -8.79 -0.19 4.57
CA MET A 102 -9.48 -1.10 3.65
C MET A 102 -10.99 -1.14 3.93
N PHE A 103 -11.80 -1.07 2.88
CA PHE A 103 -13.23 -1.33 2.92
C PHE A 103 -13.49 -2.61 2.14
N GLY A 104 -14.18 -3.56 2.74
CA GLY A 104 -14.36 -4.86 2.11
C GLY A 104 -15.75 -5.44 2.24
N PHE A 105 -16.02 -6.37 1.34
CA PHE A 105 -17.26 -7.12 1.25
C PHE A 105 -16.95 -8.62 1.31
N LYS A 106 -17.57 -9.32 2.26
CA LYS A 106 -17.53 -10.78 2.39
C LYS A 106 -18.59 -11.37 1.46
N PHE A 107 -18.16 -11.99 0.35
CA PHE A 107 -19.06 -12.71 -0.56
C PHE A 107 -19.44 -14.09 0.00
N ALA A 108 -18.50 -14.72 0.69
CA ALA A 108 -18.69 -15.96 1.43
C ALA A 108 -17.97 -15.87 2.77
N ASN A 109 -18.26 -16.78 3.70
CA ASN A 109 -17.61 -16.79 5.02
C ASN A 109 -16.08 -16.90 4.94
N PHE A 110 -15.55 -17.44 3.85
CA PHE A 110 -14.12 -17.63 3.63
C PHE A 110 -13.54 -16.69 2.57
N PHE A 111 -14.34 -15.98 1.77
CA PHE A 111 -13.83 -15.17 0.65
C PHE A 111 -14.36 -13.75 0.71
N ARG A 112 -13.44 -12.80 0.57
CA ARG A 112 -13.73 -11.37 0.61
C ARG A 112 -12.99 -10.62 -0.49
N VAL A 113 -13.55 -9.49 -0.86
CA VAL A 113 -12.87 -8.46 -1.66
C VAL A 113 -12.72 -7.21 -0.81
N GLN A 114 -11.70 -6.41 -1.09
CA GLN A 114 -11.43 -5.19 -0.34
C GLN A 114 -10.70 -4.17 -1.21
N ALA A 115 -10.99 -2.90 -0.97
CA ALA A 115 -10.29 -1.78 -1.59
C ALA A 115 -10.26 -0.60 -0.62
N GLY A 116 -9.24 0.25 -0.71
CA GLY A 116 -9.09 1.35 0.22
C GLY A 116 -7.93 2.28 -0.12
N PRO A 117 -7.96 3.52 0.38
CA PRO A 117 -6.80 4.38 0.30
C PRO A 117 -5.69 3.89 1.23
N ILE A 118 -4.47 4.26 0.90
CA ILE A 118 -3.29 4.09 1.75
C ILE A 118 -2.57 5.43 1.90
N ALA A 119 -2.21 5.76 3.13
CA ALA A 119 -1.26 6.82 3.43
C ALA A 119 0.07 6.19 3.84
N SER A 120 1.15 6.66 3.25
CA SER A 120 2.50 6.16 3.48
C SER A 120 3.37 7.32 3.92
N ILE A 121 4.12 7.12 5.01
CA ILE A 121 5.06 8.10 5.55
C ILE A 121 6.46 7.51 5.40
N LEU A 122 7.35 8.24 4.72
CA LEU A 122 8.74 7.81 4.57
C LEU A 122 9.47 8.03 5.90
N LEU A 123 10.04 6.96 6.45
CA LEU A 123 10.82 7.01 7.69
C LEU A 123 12.31 7.18 7.39
N ASP A 124 12.82 6.38 6.45
CA ASP A 124 14.24 6.36 6.10
C ASP A 124 14.42 5.79 4.69
N TYR A 125 15.54 6.11 4.04
CA TYR A 125 15.92 5.55 2.75
C TYR A 125 17.43 5.30 2.65
N THR A 126 17.81 4.20 2.03
CA THR A 126 19.22 3.87 1.75
C THR A 126 19.42 3.75 0.24
N ILE A 127 20.44 4.40 -0.31
CA ILE A 127 20.83 4.30 -1.72
C ILE A 127 22.24 3.72 -1.78
N GLU A 128 22.39 2.61 -2.51
CA GLU A 128 23.64 1.85 -2.58
C GLU A 128 24.52 2.35 -3.74
N ASP A 129 24.95 3.62 -3.69
CA ASP A 129 26.10 4.09 -4.49
C ASP A 129 26.82 5.29 -3.86
N ALA A 130 28.14 5.36 -4.05
CA ALA A 130 29.11 6.24 -3.38
C ALA A 130 29.07 7.72 -3.84
N LEU A 131 27.96 8.17 -4.45
CA LEU A 131 27.75 9.53 -4.92
C LEU A 131 26.67 10.25 -4.10
N GLN A 132 26.73 10.05 -2.78
CA GLN A 132 25.85 10.68 -1.78
C GLN A 132 25.85 12.23 -1.83
N THR A 133 26.74 12.84 -2.63
CA THR A 133 26.99 14.29 -2.66
C THR A 133 26.51 15.00 -3.95
N ALA A 134 26.10 14.29 -5.01
CA ALA A 134 25.84 14.94 -6.32
C ALA A 134 24.37 14.97 -6.77
N LEU A 135 23.48 14.19 -6.16
CA LEU A 135 22.07 14.15 -6.55
C LEU A 135 21.20 14.50 -5.33
N ASP A 136 20.77 15.75 -5.27
CA ASP A 136 19.79 16.26 -4.31
C ASP A 136 18.40 15.71 -4.70
N ILE A 137 18.10 14.49 -4.28
CA ILE A 137 16.81 13.83 -4.58
C ILE A 137 15.84 14.14 -3.42
N ASP A 138 14.92 15.07 -3.64
CA ASP A 138 13.86 15.44 -2.71
C ASP A 138 12.70 14.41 -2.78
N TYR A 139 12.78 13.38 -1.92
CA TYR A 139 11.70 12.42 -1.72
C TYR A 139 10.54 13.03 -0.93
N SER A 140 9.30 12.75 -1.33
CA SER A 140 8.14 13.23 -0.57
C SER A 140 8.03 12.51 0.77
N ASN A 141 8.04 13.27 1.88
CA ASN A 141 7.87 12.74 3.24
C ASN A 141 6.57 11.93 3.44
N SER A 142 5.55 12.19 2.62
CA SER A 142 4.31 11.41 2.61
C SER A 142 3.79 11.21 1.20
N THR A 143 3.23 10.03 0.97
CA THR A 143 2.60 9.62 -0.27
C THR A 143 1.20 9.06 0.01
N ILE A 144 0.31 9.19 -0.96
CA ILE A 144 -1.03 8.63 -0.93
C ILE A 144 -1.22 7.71 -2.13
N GLY A 145 -1.93 6.61 -1.90
CA GLY A 145 -2.22 5.63 -2.91
C GLY A 145 -3.54 4.95 -2.66
N TYR A 146 -3.75 3.86 -3.39
CA TYR A 146 -4.85 2.95 -3.13
C TYR A 146 -4.37 1.51 -3.16
N GLN A 147 -5.08 0.66 -2.43
CA GLN A 147 -4.93 -0.78 -2.45
C GLN A 147 -6.27 -1.40 -2.87
N ALA A 148 -6.21 -2.45 -3.65
CA ALA A 148 -7.35 -3.29 -3.97
C ALA A 148 -6.92 -4.76 -3.98
N GLY A 149 -7.77 -5.66 -3.53
CA GLY A 149 -7.38 -7.05 -3.40
C GLY A 149 -8.51 -7.98 -3.02
N VAL A 150 -8.13 -9.24 -2.91
CA VAL A 150 -8.98 -10.33 -2.45
C VAL A 150 -8.37 -10.93 -1.20
N GLY A 151 -9.17 -11.64 -0.43
CA GLY A 151 -8.67 -12.31 0.75
C GLY A 151 -9.46 -13.55 1.12
N LEU A 152 -8.79 -14.42 1.86
CA LEU A 152 -9.37 -15.63 2.42
C LEU A 152 -9.38 -15.56 3.96
N ASP A 153 -10.50 -15.89 4.57
CA ASP A 153 -10.65 -16.02 6.03
C ASP A 153 -10.75 -17.53 6.36
N LEU A 154 -9.71 -18.09 6.99
CA LEU A 154 -9.58 -19.50 7.36
C LEU A 154 -9.53 -19.62 8.89
N GLY A 155 -10.70 -19.64 9.53
CA GLY A 155 -10.78 -19.55 10.99
C GLY A 155 -10.16 -18.24 11.47
N ASN A 156 -9.16 -18.30 12.35
CA ASN A 156 -8.47 -17.09 12.81
C ASN A 156 -7.40 -16.59 11.84
N LEU A 157 -7.00 -17.38 10.83
CA LEU A 157 -6.03 -16.96 9.84
C LEU A 157 -6.71 -16.13 8.74
N ILE A 158 -6.06 -15.02 8.38
CA ILE A 158 -6.48 -14.13 7.31
C ILE A 158 -5.37 -14.12 6.27
N LEU A 159 -5.68 -14.48 5.03
CA LEU A 159 -4.77 -14.35 3.90
C LEU A 159 -5.26 -13.23 3.00
N ASP A 160 -4.35 -12.40 2.52
CA ASP A 160 -4.61 -11.27 1.64
C ASP A 160 -3.72 -11.35 0.41
N PHE A 161 -4.32 -11.09 -0.76
CA PHE A 161 -3.61 -10.79 -1.99
C PHE A 161 -4.07 -9.42 -2.47
N LYS A 162 -3.17 -8.44 -2.49
CA LYS A 162 -3.47 -7.05 -2.80
C LYS A 162 -2.56 -6.51 -3.89
N TYR A 163 -3.08 -5.55 -4.64
CA TYR A 163 -2.33 -4.67 -5.51
C TYR A 163 -2.40 -3.26 -4.94
N GLU A 164 -1.24 -2.62 -4.82
CA GLU A 164 -1.09 -1.23 -4.43
C GLU A 164 -0.59 -0.41 -5.61
N ASN A 165 -1.12 0.81 -5.73
CA ASN A 165 -0.61 1.79 -6.66
C ASN A 165 -0.58 3.17 -6.00
N SER A 166 0.51 3.90 -6.23
CA SER A 166 0.67 5.27 -5.73
C SER A 166 -0.07 6.26 -6.63
N LEU A 167 -0.89 7.13 -6.03
CA LEU A 167 -1.52 8.25 -6.73
C LEU A 167 -0.64 9.50 -6.69
N SER A 168 0.23 9.62 -5.69
CA SER A 168 1.24 10.67 -5.58
C SER A 168 2.56 10.27 -6.22
N LYS A 169 3.28 11.25 -6.79
CA LYS A 169 4.66 11.08 -7.25
C LYS A 169 5.58 10.82 -6.06
N ILE A 170 6.46 9.81 -6.16
CA ILE A 170 7.42 9.45 -5.08
C ILE A 170 8.65 10.37 -5.11
N SER A 171 9.05 10.82 -6.30
CA SER A 171 10.08 11.84 -6.51
C SER A 171 9.46 13.07 -7.19
N ARG A 172 9.79 14.28 -6.70
CA ARG A 172 9.36 15.54 -7.32
C ARG A 172 10.30 15.99 -8.44
N SER A 173 11.59 15.66 -8.33
CA SER A 173 12.58 15.94 -9.38
C SER A 173 13.77 14.99 -9.28
N VAL A 174 14.31 14.57 -10.43
CA VAL A 174 15.63 13.94 -10.52
C VAL A 174 16.48 14.84 -11.42
N ALA A 175 17.58 15.39 -10.90
CA ALA A 175 18.48 16.29 -11.61
C ALA A 175 17.79 17.53 -12.25
N GLY A 176 16.76 18.08 -11.62
CA GLY A 176 16.05 19.27 -12.11
C GLY A 176 14.96 19.02 -13.17
N PHE A 177 14.71 17.75 -13.52
CA PHE A 177 13.59 17.34 -14.38
C PHE A 177 12.47 16.73 -13.55
N GLU A 178 11.21 17.13 -13.80
CA GLU A 178 10.05 16.47 -13.21
C GLU A 178 9.97 15.03 -13.72
N THR A 179 10.11 14.05 -12.82
CA THR A 179 9.90 12.63 -13.14
C THR A 179 8.63 12.14 -12.45
N ASP A 180 7.76 11.43 -13.19
CA ASP A 180 6.55 10.78 -12.62
C ASP A 180 6.91 9.35 -12.19
N GLN A 181 7.71 9.25 -11.14
CA GLN A 181 8.07 7.95 -10.56
C GLN A 181 6.96 7.49 -9.61
N ARG A 182 6.23 6.45 -10.02
CA ARG A 182 5.20 5.80 -9.21
C ARG A 182 5.61 4.36 -8.93
N GLN A 183 5.48 3.95 -7.67
CA GLN A 183 5.71 2.57 -7.28
C GLN A 183 4.36 1.87 -7.21
N ASN A 184 4.30 0.72 -7.88
CA ASN A 184 3.21 -0.24 -7.72
C ASN A 184 3.78 -1.49 -7.06
N GLN A 185 2.92 -2.22 -6.33
CA GLN A 185 3.36 -3.46 -5.70
C GLN A 185 2.24 -4.48 -5.60
N LEU A 186 2.62 -5.75 -5.78
CA LEU A 186 1.82 -6.90 -5.43
C LEU A 186 2.16 -7.31 -4.01
N ILE A 187 1.16 -7.57 -3.18
CA ILE A 187 1.31 -7.81 -1.76
C ILE A 187 0.61 -9.11 -1.40
N ILE A 188 1.33 -10.00 -0.72
CA ILE A 188 0.79 -11.17 -0.06
C ILE A 188 0.94 -10.99 1.44
N SER A 189 -0.14 -11.08 2.19
CA SER A 189 -0.10 -10.97 3.66
C SER A 189 -0.81 -12.11 4.35
N ALA A 190 -0.33 -12.45 5.53
CA ALA A 190 -0.99 -13.30 6.51
C ALA A 190 -1.23 -12.50 7.80
N GLY A 191 -2.45 -12.55 8.32
CA GLY A 191 -2.83 -11.99 9.61
C GLY A 191 -3.49 -13.04 10.50
N PHE A 192 -3.46 -12.84 11.80
CA PHE A 192 -4.06 -13.77 12.75
C PHE A 192 -5.02 -13.04 13.70
N ARG A 193 -6.30 -13.42 13.71
CA ARG A 193 -7.32 -12.85 14.61
C ARG A 193 -7.10 -13.34 16.04
N LEU A 194 -6.90 -12.39 16.94
CA LEU A 194 -6.79 -12.64 18.38
C LEU A 194 -8.14 -12.53 19.10
N PHE A 195 -9.02 -11.67 18.58
CA PHE A 195 -10.37 -11.40 19.10
C PHE A 195 -11.37 -11.39 17.95
#